data_AF-A0A920VLK2-F1
#
_entry.id   AF-A0A920VLK2-F1
#
_cell.length_a   1.000
_cell.length_b   1.000
_cell.length_c   1.000
_cell.angle_alpha   90.00
_cell.angle_beta   90.00
_cell.angle_gamma   90.00
#
_symmetry.space_group_name_H-M   'P 1'
#
loop_
_entity.id
_entity.type
_entity.pdbx_description
1 polymer ?
#
loop_
_entity_poly.entity_id
_entity_poly.type
_entity_poly.pdbx_seq_one_letter_code
_entity_poly.pdbx_strand_id
1 'polypeptide(L)' 'MGEADAEELGLMQDAVRQSMEDGAFGVASALIYPPGNFPSTQELIEINRAAAPYGGSTYTLRSEADYFLEA' A
#
# COMPACT_ATOMS: atom_id res chain seq x y z
N MET A 1 15.24 7.84 -4.20
CA MET A 1 14.42 6.65 -3.91
C MET A 1 13.43 6.59 -5.06
N GLY A 2 13.63 5.65 -5.98
CA GLY A 2 12.82 5.50 -7.21
C GLY A 2 11.68 4.51 -6.99
N GLU A 3 10.90 4.25 -8.05
CA GLU A 3 9.92 3.15 -8.03
C GLU A 3 10.61 1.83 -7.75
N ALA A 4 9.90 0.94 -7.03
CA ALA A 4 10.38 -0.39 -6.75
C ALA A 4 10.62 -1.18 -8.04
N ASP A 5 11.72 -1.92 -8.10
CA ASP A 5 11.91 -2.89 -9.17
C ASP A 5 11.03 -4.15 -8.96
N ALA A 6 11.10 -5.09 -9.90
CA ALA A 6 10.27 -6.30 -9.86
C ALA A 6 10.59 -7.22 -8.68
N GLU A 7 11.85 -7.23 -8.21
CA GLU A 7 12.27 -8.05 -7.08
C GLU A 7 11.78 -7.42 -5.77
N GLU A 8 11.98 -6.11 -5.62
CA GLU A 8 11.47 -5.34 -4.48
C GLU A 8 9.94 -5.41 -4.36
N LEU A 9 9.22 -5.29 -5.48
CA LEU A 9 7.77 -5.44 -5.51
C LEU A 9 7.34 -6.85 -5.10
N GLY A 10 8.05 -7.89 -5.58
CA GLY A 10 7.80 -9.28 -5.20
C GLY A 10 7.94 -9.50 -3.70
N LEU A 11 9.02 -8.99 -3.10
CA LEU A 11 9.28 -9.07 -1.66
C LEU A 11 8.19 -8.37 -0.84
N MET A 12 7.73 -7.20 -1.28
CA MET A 12 6.64 -6.49 -0.61
C MET A 12 5.31 -7.25 -0.68
N GLN A 13 5.00 -7.87 -1.82
CA GLN A 13 3.81 -8.71 -1.97
C GLN A 13 3.87 -9.96 -1.10
N ASP A 14 5.04 -10.60 -0.98
CA ASP A 14 5.24 -11.74 -0.08
C ASP A 14 5.04 -11.36 1.38
N ALA A 15 5.57 -10.21 1.82
CA ALA A 15 5.36 -9.71 3.17
C ALA A 15 3.87 -9.46 3.47
N VAL A 16 3.12 -8.93 2.49
CA VAL A 16 1.67 -8.74 2.61
C VAL A 16 0.96 -10.10 2.71
N ARG A 17 1.26 -11.06 1.82
CA ARG A 17 0.67 -12.41 1.86
C ARG A 17 0.88 -13.08 3.23
N GLN A 18 2.12 -13.08 3.72
CA GLN A 18 2.45 -13.65 5.02
C GLN A 18 1.66 -12.96 6.15
N SER A 19 1.57 -11.63 6.13
CA SER A 19 0.83 -10.88 7.15
C SER A 19 -0.66 -11.22 7.14
N MET A 20 -1.26 -11.40 5.95
CA MET A 20 -2.66 -11.82 5.83
C MET A 20 -2.88 -13.25 6.33
N GLU A 21 -1.97 -14.17 6.05
CA GLU A 21 -1.99 -15.55 6.58
C GLU A 21 -1.88 -15.58 8.10
N ASP A 22 -1.11 -14.66 8.67
CA ASP A 22 -0.98 -14.47 10.12
C ASP A 22 -2.21 -13.81 10.77
N GLY A 23 -3.22 -13.42 9.97
CA GLY A 23 -4.50 -12.88 10.42
C GLY A 23 -4.62 -11.36 10.36
N ALA A 24 -3.78 -10.67 9.59
CA ALA A 24 -3.95 -9.24 9.35
C ALA A 24 -5.29 -8.91 8.66
N PHE A 25 -5.85 -7.75 8.99
CA PHE A 25 -7.09 -7.26 8.38
C PHE A 25 -6.89 -6.62 7.00
N GLY A 26 -5.64 -6.30 6.64
CA GLY A 26 -5.31 -5.59 5.42
C GLY A 26 -4.05 -4.74 5.57
N VAL A 27 -3.87 -3.78 4.66
CA VAL A 27 -2.65 -2.97 4.55
C VAL A 27 -2.98 -1.51 4.87
N ALA A 28 -2.29 -0.95 5.87
CA ALA A 28 -2.32 0.48 6.15
C ALA A 28 -1.10 1.15 5.53
N SER A 29 -1.30 2.35 4.98
CA SER A 29 -0.21 3.17 4.44
C SER A 29 -0.04 4.47 5.23
N ALA A 30 1.14 5.07 5.17
CA ALA A 30 1.46 6.34 5.82
C ALA A 30 1.92 7.37 4.78
N LEU A 31 1.05 7.63 3.80
CA LEU A 31 1.39 8.27 2.50
C LEU A 31 1.82 9.75 2.59
N ILE A 32 1.68 10.37 3.76
CA ILE A 32 2.14 11.76 4.02
C ILE A 32 3.61 11.78 4.47
N TYR A 33 4.14 10.66 4.98
CA TYR A 33 5.45 10.58 5.62
C TYR A 33 6.46 9.80 4.77
N PRO A 34 7.73 10.25 4.66
CA PRO A 34 8.80 9.43 4.09
C PRO A 34 9.05 8.13 4.90
N PRO A 35 9.40 7.01 4.23
CA PRO A 35 9.47 6.82 2.79
C PRO A 35 8.12 6.52 2.12
N GLY A 36 7.03 6.41 2.89
CA GLY A 36 5.69 6.04 2.40
C GLY A 36 5.04 7.05 1.43
N ASN A 37 5.58 8.25 1.29
CA ASN A 37 5.11 9.24 0.33
C ASN A 37 5.71 9.10 -1.08
N PHE A 38 6.74 8.26 -1.28
CA PHE A 38 7.42 8.07 -2.57
C PHE A 38 6.73 7.10 -3.56
N PRO A 39 6.08 6.00 -3.12
CA PRO A 39 5.47 5.04 -4.03
C PRO A 39 4.41 5.66 -4.94
N SER A 40 4.44 5.26 -6.21
CA SER A 40 3.41 5.63 -7.19
C SER A 40 2.08 4.95 -6.86
N THR A 41 0.98 5.48 -7.39
CA THR A 41 -0.34 4.85 -7.21
C THR A 41 -0.35 3.43 -7.76
N GLN A 42 0.36 3.17 -8.87
CA GLN A 42 0.45 1.84 -9.45
C GLN A 42 1.18 0.86 -8.53
N GLU A 43 2.31 1.28 -7.95
CA GLU A 43 3.04 0.48 -6.97
C GLU A 43 2.17 0.11 -5.76
N LEU A 44 1.43 1.10 -5.22
CA LEU A 44 0.48 0.85 -4.13
C LEU A 44 -0.62 -0.14 -4.53
N ILE A 45 -1.18 -0.04 -5.74
CA ILE A 45 -2.18 -0.98 -6.24
C ILE A 45 -1.61 -2.40 -6.27
N GLU A 46 -0.40 -2.58 -6.80
CA GLU A 46 0.21 -3.91 -6.92
C GLU A 46 0.55 -4.53 -5.56
N ILE A 47 1.02 -3.73 -4.60
CA ILE A 47 1.25 -4.19 -3.22
C ILE A 47 -0.08 -4.61 -2.56
N ASN A 48 -1.10 -3.75 -2.62
CA ASN A 48 -2.39 -4.02 -1.98
C ASN A 48 -3.16 -5.18 -2.64
N ARG A 49 -2.95 -5.44 -3.94
CA ARG A 49 -3.56 -6.58 -4.65
C ARG A 49 -3.20 -7.91 -4.00
N ALA A 50 -2.04 -8.03 -3.36
CA ALA A 50 -1.64 -9.25 -2.65
C ALA A 50 -2.55 -9.57 -1.45
N ALA A 51 -3.23 -8.58 -0.86
CA ALA A 51 -4.16 -8.80 0.26
C ALA A 51 -5.57 -9.22 -0.19
N ALA A 52 -5.93 -8.97 -1.46
CA ALA A 52 -7.29 -9.18 -1.97
C ALA A 52 -7.82 -10.63 -1.83
N PRO A 53 -7.04 -11.69 -2.08
CA PRO A 53 -7.50 -13.08 -1.91
C PRO A 53 -7.92 -13.43 -0.48
N TYR A 54 -7.41 -12.69 0.51
CA TYR A 54 -7.68 -12.89 1.93
C TYR A 54 -8.81 -11.98 2.46
N GLY A 55 -9.44 -11.19 1.59
CA GLY A 55 -10.45 -10.21 1.97
C GLY A 55 -9.89 -8.95 2.66
N GLY A 56 -8.58 -8.70 2.53
CA GLY A 56 -7.92 -7.56 3.15
C GLY A 56 -8.32 -6.23 2.54
N SER A 57 -8.41 -5.19 3.37
CA SER A 57 -8.72 -3.82 2.93
C SER A 57 -7.48 -2.90 2.98
N THR A 58 -7.50 -1.83 2.19
CA THR A 58 -6.54 -0.72 2.31
C THR A 58 -7.08 0.34 3.27
N TYR A 59 -6.20 0.91 4.07
CA TYR A 59 -6.54 1.99 5.00
C TYR A 59 -5.63 3.20 4.77
N THR A 60 -6.20 4.40 4.84
CA THR A 60 -5.61 5.77 4.69
C THR A 60 -5.73 6.43 3.32
N LEU A 61 -5.85 7.77 3.36
CA LEU A 61 -5.80 8.68 2.22
C LEU A 61 -4.40 9.28 2.10
N ARG A 62 -4.02 9.72 0.89
CA ARG A 62 -2.75 10.44 0.69
C ARG A 62 -2.75 11.81 1.32
N SER A 63 -3.90 12.47 1.37
CA SER A 63 -4.08 13.78 1.99
C SER A 63 -5.45 13.82 2.67
N GLU A 64 -5.48 14.44 3.85
CA GLU A 64 -6.70 14.78 4.59
C GLU A 64 -6.92 16.32 4.62
N ALA A 65 -6.17 17.06 3.81
CA ALA A 65 -6.22 18.53 3.75
C ALA A 65 -6.36 19.00 2.30
N ASP A 66 -5.36 18.75 1.45
CA ASP A 66 -5.40 19.09 0.03
C ASP A 66 -6.63 18.48 -0.64
N TYR A 67 -7.30 19.27 -1.49
CA TYR A 67 -8.48 18.85 -2.26
C TYR A 67 -9.69 18.41 -1.43
N PHE A 68 -9.67 18.58 -0.10
CA PHE A 68 -10.75 18.10 0.77
C PHE A 68 -12.11 18.78 0.50
N LEU A 69 -12.10 20.03 0.03
CA LEU A 69 -13.32 20.78 -0.32
C LEU A 69 -13.53 20.92 -1.83
N GLU A 70 -12.64 20.34 -2.65
CA GLU A 70 -12.74 20.42 -4.09
C GLU A 70 -13.62 19.26 -4.59
N ALA A 71 -14.78 19.59 -5.17
CA ALA A 71 -15.81 18.67 -5.63
C ALA A 71 -15.68 18.32 -7.12
#